data_AF-A0A1G2HX36-F1
#
_entry.id   AF-A0A1G2HX36-F1
#
_cell.length_a   1.000
_cell.length_b   1.000
_cell.length_c   1.000
_cell.angle_alpha   90.00
_cell.angle_beta   90.00
_cell.angle_gamma   90.00
#
_symmetry.space_group_name_H-M   'P 1'
#
loop_
_entity.id
_entity.type
_entity.pdbx_description
1 polymer ?
#
loop_
_entity_poly.entity_id
_entity_poly.type
_entity_poly.pdbx_seq_one_letter_code
_entity_poly.pdbx_strand_id
1 'polypeptide(L)'
;MVIDNKQELQTKEYLQRLDIKTMKKDIQRLRDADTLAETERIVVTKTAKNEYGPKQNSQPENTVKKQNPEVKPRPVFIKQAAKPEQKTALKQNLSDNNATDQLKVKIEEGNKKYASENEKQQIFLFESQLVQLKKQLQSVSDKKLSLASQRSNILTEKENSQRKLSSIIEAEKSALSEEQKQEIEKQRWAIEKDIANIENKINNIDQDHKKFKEEENTLKEKIATIDNSLKNIHSSVKKIADQEIKNKQDVSELQEEYLKGFQPSATIAKEKSTESLKKEEQQRSEFMKEVEKWASSSKSE
;
A
#
# COMPACT_ATOMS: atom_id res chain seq x y z
N MET A 1 -22.09 90.68 10.73
CA MET A 1 -20.81 89.95 10.67
C MET A 1 -20.97 88.84 9.64
N VAL A 2 -20.42 89.04 8.44
CA VAL A 2 -20.39 88.00 7.40
C VAL A 2 -19.21 87.11 7.75
N ILE A 3 -19.46 85.91 8.27
CA ILE A 3 -18.41 84.93 8.50
C ILE A 3 -17.95 84.46 7.12
N ASP A 4 -16.66 84.62 6.83
CA ASP A 4 -16.07 84.21 5.57
C ASP A 4 -16.34 82.72 5.32
N ASN A 5 -16.98 82.39 4.20
CA ASN A 5 -17.35 81.03 3.78
C ASN A 5 -16.16 80.04 3.83
N LYS A 6 -14.94 80.57 3.72
CA LYS A 6 -13.68 79.82 3.86
C LYS A 6 -13.40 79.35 5.29
N GLN A 7 -13.75 80.13 6.31
CA GLN A 7 -13.60 79.74 7.71
C GLN A 7 -14.60 78.64 8.09
N GLU A 8 -15.82 78.68 7.54
CA GLU A 8 -16.83 77.64 7.75
C GLU A 8 -16.41 76.29 7.14
N LEU A 9 -15.74 76.31 5.98
CA LEU A 9 -15.21 75.09 5.37
C LEU A 9 -14.09 74.46 6.22
N GLN A 10 -13.18 75.28 6.75
CA GLN A 10 -12.07 74.82 7.59
C GLN A 10 -12.56 74.23 8.93
N THR A 11 -13.60 74.81 9.53
CA THR A 11 -14.19 74.27 10.77
C THR A 11 -14.92 72.95 10.53
N LYS A 12 -15.63 72.80 9.40
CA LYS A 12 -16.26 71.53 9.00
C LYS A 12 -15.24 70.42 8.77
N GLU A 13 -14.14 70.70 8.06
CA GLU A 13 -13.07 69.72 7.87
C GLU A 13 -12.40 69.33 9.19
N TYR A 14 -12.21 70.29 10.09
CA TYR A 14 -11.64 70.02 11.41
C TYR A 14 -12.54 69.12 12.26
N LEU A 15 -13.86 69.39 12.28
CA LEU A 15 -14.85 68.54 12.95
C LEU A 15 -14.87 67.12 12.37
N GLN A 16 -14.86 66.98 11.04
CA GLN A 16 -14.77 65.66 10.40
C GLN A 16 -13.50 64.90 10.78
N ARG A 17 -12.34 65.59 10.85
CA ARG A 17 -11.08 64.97 11.28
C ARG A 17 -11.13 64.54 12.75
N LEU A 18 -11.81 65.30 13.60
CA LEU A 18 -12.02 64.92 15.00
C LEU A 18 -12.92 63.69 15.11
N ASP A 19 -14.02 63.62 14.37
CA ASP A 19 -14.93 62.46 14.34
C ASP A 19 -14.23 61.20 13.81
N ILE A 20 -13.45 61.33 12.73
CA ILE A 20 -12.64 60.21 12.22
C ILE A 20 -11.62 59.74 13.26
N LYS A 21 -11.02 60.68 14.01
CA LYS A 21 -10.02 60.36 15.05
C LYS A 21 -10.67 59.68 16.28
N THR A 22 -11.88 60.07 16.67
CA THR A 22 -12.61 59.41 17.76
C THR A 22 -13.08 58.02 17.32
N MET A 23 -13.67 57.88 16.13
CA MET A 23 -14.06 56.58 15.58
C MET A 23 -12.88 55.61 15.47
N LYS A 24 -11.70 56.09 15.02
CA LYS A 24 -10.49 55.25 14.96
C LYS A 24 -10.06 54.74 16.35
N LYS A 25 -10.20 55.55 17.39
CA LYS A 25 -9.93 55.12 18.78
C LYS A 25 -10.94 54.10 19.27
N ASP A 26 -12.22 54.26 18.93
CA ASP A 26 -13.26 53.33 19.36
C ASP A 26 -13.13 51.97 18.65
N ILE A 27 -12.79 51.96 17.35
CA ILE A 27 -12.48 50.72 16.62
C ILE A 27 -11.25 50.02 17.22
N GLN A 28 -10.20 50.77 17.59
CA GLN A 28 -9.04 50.19 18.24
C GLN A 28 -9.40 49.56 19.60
N ARG A 29 -10.20 50.25 20.41
CA ARG A 29 -10.68 49.73 21.70
C ARG A 29 -11.50 48.45 21.55
N LEU A 30 -12.36 48.36 20.52
CA LEU A 30 -13.13 47.14 20.23
C LEU A 30 -12.20 45.97 19.86
N ARG A 31 -11.20 46.22 19.01
CA ARG A 31 -10.20 45.19 18.66
C ARG A 31 -9.40 44.73 19.86
N ASP A 32 -8.95 45.66 20.71
CA ASP A 32 -8.18 45.33 21.91
C ASP A 32 -9.05 44.51 22.89
N ALA A 33 -10.33 44.87 23.06
CA ALA A 33 -11.29 44.12 23.87
C ALA A 33 -11.52 42.70 23.33
N ASP A 34 -11.70 42.53 22.02
CA ASP A 34 -11.86 41.22 21.39
C ASP A 34 -10.61 40.35 21.57
N THR A 35 -9.41 40.92 21.41
CA THR A 35 -8.16 40.18 21.64
C THR A 35 -8.01 39.74 23.10
N LEU A 36 -8.37 40.59 24.07
CA LEU A 36 -8.36 40.22 25.48
C LEU A 36 -9.35 39.09 25.78
N ALA A 37 -10.59 39.20 25.30
CA ALA A 37 -11.61 38.17 25.48
C ALA A 37 -11.17 36.82 24.88
N GLU A 38 -10.50 36.82 23.73
CA GLU A 38 -9.98 35.59 23.12
C GLU A 38 -8.81 35.01 23.93
N THR A 39 -7.90 35.85 24.44
CA THR A 39 -6.84 35.37 25.34
C THR A 39 -7.38 34.76 26.62
N GLU A 40 -8.43 35.34 27.22
CA GLU A 40 -9.10 34.80 28.40
C GLU A 40 -9.73 33.44 28.11
N ARG A 41 -10.41 33.27 26.96
CA ARG A 41 -10.95 31.96 26.53
C ARG A 41 -9.85 30.91 26.36
N ILE A 42 -8.71 31.28 25.80
CA ILE A 42 -7.57 30.37 25.64
C ILE A 42 -7.00 29.97 27.01
N VAL A 43 -6.94 30.89 27.97
CA VAL A 43 -6.50 30.56 29.34
C VAL A 43 -7.48 29.62 30.03
N VAL A 44 -8.79 29.91 29.96
CA VAL A 44 -9.85 29.05 30.56
C VAL A 44 -9.87 27.65 29.94
N THR A 45 -9.71 27.54 28.62
CA THR A 45 -9.65 26.22 27.96
C THR A 45 -8.36 25.45 28.25
N LYS A 46 -7.24 26.14 28.51
CA LYS A 46 -5.99 25.51 28.96
C LYS A 46 -6.06 25.04 30.42
N THR A 47 -6.70 25.80 31.32
CA THR A 47 -6.90 25.38 32.72
C THR A 47 -7.91 24.24 32.83
N ALA A 48 -9.01 24.26 32.07
CA ALA A 48 -10.00 23.18 32.05
C ALA A 48 -9.46 21.84 31.50
N LYS A 49 -8.45 21.87 30.60
CA LYS A 49 -7.79 20.66 30.09
C LYS A 49 -6.76 20.05 31.06
N ASN A 50 -6.35 20.78 32.10
CA ASN A 50 -5.40 20.29 33.10
C ASN A 50 -6.06 19.72 34.37
N GLU A 51 -7.39 19.75 34.50
CA GLU A 51 -8.10 19.17 35.67
C GLU A 51 -8.50 17.68 35.50
N TYR A 52 -8.26 17.06 34.34
CA TYR A 52 -8.49 15.64 34.11
C TYR A 52 -7.21 14.88 33.72
N GLY A 53 -6.12 15.14 34.44
CA GLY A 53 -4.92 14.30 34.46
C GLY A 53 -4.74 13.66 35.85
N PRO A 54 -4.39 12.36 35.95
CA PRO A 54 -4.30 11.67 37.23
C PRO A 54 -3.17 12.24 38.09
N LYS A 55 -3.51 12.45 39.37
CA LYS A 55 -2.62 12.88 40.44
C LYS A 55 -1.36 12.01 40.48
N GLN A 56 -0.19 12.62 40.30
CA GLN A 56 1.01 12.17 40.99
C GLN A 56 1.60 13.31 41.82
N ASN A 57 1.97 12.87 43.01
CA ASN A 57 2.23 13.58 44.23
C ASN A 57 3.71 13.95 44.31
N SER A 58 4.06 15.22 44.51
CA SER A 58 5.22 15.65 45.34
C SER A 58 5.29 17.17 45.47
N GLN A 59 5.81 17.58 46.62
CA GLN A 59 5.59 18.81 47.39
C GLN A 59 6.14 20.14 46.83
N PRO A 60 5.73 21.27 47.43
CA PRO A 60 6.34 22.58 47.22
C PRO A 60 7.45 22.86 48.25
N GLU A 61 8.57 23.41 47.80
CA GLU A 61 9.49 24.16 48.65
C GLU A 61 9.89 25.48 47.98
N ASN A 62 9.73 26.55 48.76
CA ASN A 62 10.14 27.92 48.48
C ASN A 62 11.67 28.04 48.34
N THR A 63 12.15 28.90 47.45
CA THR A 63 12.75 30.21 47.82
C THR A 63 13.43 30.91 46.63
N VAL A 64 13.33 32.23 46.70
CA VAL A 64 13.87 33.28 45.83
C VAL A 64 15.40 33.20 45.65
N LYS A 65 15.90 33.41 44.43
CA LYS A 65 17.06 34.30 44.16
C LYS A 65 17.21 34.66 42.67
N LYS A 66 17.28 35.98 42.44
CA LYS A 66 17.79 36.66 41.24
C LYS A 66 19.19 36.14 40.88
N GLN A 67 19.46 35.89 39.60
CA GLN A 67 20.65 36.35 38.87
C GLN A 67 20.61 35.95 37.38
N ASN A 68 20.83 36.95 36.52
CA ASN A 68 21.49 36.96 35.21
C ASN A 68 21.05 36.01 34.08
N PRO A 69 20.71 36.54 32.87
CA PRO A 69 20.57 35.70 31.67
C PRO A 69 21.95 35.45 31.05
N GLU A 70 22.52 34.28 31.34
CA GLU A 70 23.65 33.74 30.58
C GLU A 70 23.14 33.18 29.25
N VAL A 71 23.68 33.74 28.17
CA VAL A 71 23.39 33.41 26.77
C VAL A 71 23.77 31.95 26.52
N LYS A 72 22.77 31.08 26.38
CA LYS A 72 22.98 29.72 25.85
C LYS A 72 23.29 29.82 24.36
N PRO A 73 24.44 29.28 23.89
CA PRO A 73 24.71 29.24 22.46
C PRO A 73 23.73 28.31 21.75
N ARG A 74 23.20 28.84 20.65
CA ARG A 74 22.37 28.20 19.64
C ARG A 74 22.95 26.82 19.28
N PRO A 75 22.16 25.73 19.25
CA PRO A 75 22.64 24.47 18.71
C PRO A 75 22.95 24.65 17.22
N VAL A 76 24.22 24.53 16.88
CA VAL A 76 24.68 24.40 15.50
C VAL A 76 24.10 23.08 14.98
N PHE A 77 23.16 23.18 14.05
CA PHE A 77 22.70 22.03 13.27
C PHE A 77 23.88 21.55 12.42
N ILE A 78 24.60 20.55 12.94
CA ILE A 78 25.54 19.74 12.17
C ILE A 78 24.70 19.01 11.13
N LYS A 79 24.90 19.37 9.86
CA LYS A 79 24.42 18.62 8.69
C LYS A 79 25.00 17.20 8.75
N GLN A 80 24.27 16.26 9.34
CA GLN A 80 24.56 14.86 9.14
C GLN A 80 24.10 14.50 7.72
N ALA A 81 25.10 14.23 6.88
CA ALA A 81 24.91 13.66 5.56
C ALA A 81 24.12 12.35 5.69
N ALA A 82 22.93 12.33 5.09
CA ALA A 82 22.12 11.13 4.96
C ALA A 82 22.90 10.08 4.13
N LYS A 83 23.27 8.98 4.78
CA LYS A 83 23.75 7.76 4.11
C LYS A 83 22.63 7.17 3.24
N PRO A 84 22.87 6.87 1.95
CA PRO A 84 21.91 6.16 1.11
C PRO A 84 22.12 4.64 1.21
N GLU A 85 21.72 4.01 2.32
CA GLU A 85 21.93 2.55 2.51
C GLU A 85 20.65 1.71 2.68
N GLN A 86 19.45 2.25 2.46
CA GLN A 86 18.19 1.48 2.65
C GLN A 86 17.39 1.19 1.37
N LYS A 87 17.97 1.32 0.17
CA LYS A 87 17.28 0.96 -1.09
C LYS A 87 17.59 -0.45 -1.62
N THR A 88 18.49 -1.20 -1.00
CA THR A 88 18.91 -2.53 -1.50
C THR A 88 18.29 -3.73 -0.79
N ALA A 89 17.76 -3.56 0.43
CA ALA A 89 17.17 -4.69 1.18
C ALA A 89 15.73 -5.04 0.76
N LEU A 90 15.01 -4.17 0.04
CA LEU A 90 13.62 -4.42 -0.34
C LEU A 90 13.47 -5.25 -1.64
N LYS A 91 14.55 -5.47 -2.40
CA LYS A 91 14.50 -6.26 -3.64
C LYS A 91 14.79 -7.75 -3.46
N GLN A 92 15.40 -8.17 -2.35
CA GLN A 92 15.67 -9.60 -2.10
C GLN A 92 14.41 -10.38 -1.68
N ASN A 93 13.43 -9.76 -1.01
CA ASN A 93 12.23 -10.44 -0.52
C ASN A 93 11.18 -10.80 -1.61
N LEU A 94 11.35 -10.39 -2.87
CA LEU A 94 10.47 -10.79 -3.98
C LEU A 94 10.98 -12.03 -4.74
N SER A 95 12.25 -12.41 -4.58
CA SER A 95 12.84 -13.54 -5.33
C SER A 95 12.54 -14.90 -4.69
N ASP A 96 12.47 -14.96 -3.35
CA ASP A 96 12.34 -16.23 -2.62
C ASP A 96 10.92 -16.82 -2.68
N ASN A 97 9.91 -16.02 -3.05
CA ASN A 97 8.53 -16.49 -3.26
C ASN A 97 8.36 -17.29 -4.56
N ASN A 98 9.19 -17.04 -5.59
CA ASN A 98 9.07 -17.74 -6.87
C ASN A 98 9.47 -19.22 -6.77
N ALA A 99 10.47 -19.56 -5.94
CA ALA A 99 10.92 -20.94 -5.78
C ALA A 99 9.90 -21.78 -4.98
N THR A 100 9.26 -21.18 -3.97
CA THR A 100 8.21 -21.82 -3.18
C THR A 100 6.90 -21.95 -3.96
N ASP A 101 6.57 -20.98 -4.82
CA ASP A 101 5.38 -21.06 -5.69
C ASP A 101 5.54 -22.15 -6.78
N GLN A 102 6.71 -22.29 -7.40
CA GLN A 102 6.94 -23.35 -8.40
C GLN A 102 6.86 -24.77 -7.82
N LEU A 103 7.30 -24.97 -6.57
CA LEU A 103 7.23 -26.26 -5.89
C LEU A 103 5.80 -26.62 -5.47
N LYS A 104 4.98 -25.64 -5.09
CA LYS A 104 3.54 -25.85 -4.84
C LYS A 104 2.78 -26.23 -6.11
N VAL A 105 3.05 -25.56 -7.22
CA VAL A 105 2.40 -25.84 -8.52
C VAL A 105 2.58 -27.30 -8.94
N LYS A 106 3.80 -27.87 -8.81
CA LYS A 106 4.06 -29.27 -9.18
C LYS A 106 3.36 -30.30 -8.28
N ILE A 107 3.25 -30.01 -6.98
CA ILE A 107 2.56 -30.90 -6.03
C ILE A 107 1.04 -30.85 -6.27
N GLU A 108 0.50 -29.69 -6.63
CA GLU A 108 -0.92 -29.51 -6.92
C GLU A 108 -1.34 -30.17 -8.24
N GLU A 109 -0.51 -30.10 -9.29
CA GLU A 109 -0.79 -30.75 -10.59
C GLU A 109 -0.91 -32.28 -10.50
N GLY A 110 -0.09 -32.92 -9.66
CA GLY A 110 -0.18 -34.37 -9.43
C GLY A 110 -1.49 -34.78 -8.76
N ASN A 111 -1.97 -33.96 -7.82
CA ASN A 111 -3.18 -34.23 -7.04
C ASN A 111 -4.47 -33.94 -7.82
N LYS A 112 -4.44 -33.04 -8.83
CA LYS A 112 -5.60 -32.74 -9.68
C LYS A 112 -6.17 -33.98 -10.40
N LYS A 113 -5.37 -35.04 -10.60
CA LYS A 113 -5.85 -36.29 -11.24
C LYS A 113 -6.89 -37.03 -10.39
N TYR A 114 -6.82 -36.90 -9.08
CA TYR A 114 -7.69 -37.61 -8.12
C TYR A 114 -8.85 -36.76 -7.60
N ALA A 115 -8.88 -35.47 -7.97
CA ALA A 115 -9.99 -34.58 -7.63
C ALA A 115 -11.25 -34.94 -8.43
N SER A 116 -12.39 -34.93 -7.75
CA SER A 116 -13.70 -34.99 -8.42
C SER A 116 -13.89 -33.79 -9.35
N GLU A 117 -14.77 -33.94 -10.35
CA GLU A 117 -15.03 -32.85 -11.29
C GLU A 117 -15.54 -31.57 -10.60
N ASN A 118 -16.35 -31.73 -9.54
CA ASN A 118 -16.82 -30.60 -8.73
C ASN A 118 -15.66 -29.90 -8.00
N GLU A 119 -14.72 -30.65 -7.41
CA GLU A 119 -13.54 -30.07 -6.75
C GLU A 119 -12.63 -29.36 -7.75
N LYS A 120 -12.45 -29.92 -8.95
CA LYS A 120 -11.68 -29.26 -10.02
C LYS A 120 -12.29 -27.93 -10.41
N GLN A 121 -13.61 -27.88 -10.58
CA GLN A 121 -14.33 -26.64 -10.89
C GLN A 121 -14.22 -25.61 -9.77
N GLN A 122 -14.32 -26.04 -8.50
CA GLN A 122 -14.12 -25.15 -7.35
C GLN A 122 -12.69 -24.62 -7.25
N ILE A 123 -11.68 -25.49 -7.43
CA ILE A 123 -10.26 -25.08 -7.47
C ILE A 123 -10.06 -24.04 -8.57
N PHE A 124 -10.55 -24.30 -9.78
CA PHE A 124 -10.42 -23.37 -10.90
C PHE A 124 -11.09 -22.01 -10.61
N LEU A 125 -12.29 -22.03 -10.04
CA LEU A 125 -13.00 -20.81 -9.66
C LEU A 125 -12.21 -20.00 -8.63
N PHE A 126 -11.69 -20.64 -7.59
CA PHE A 126 -10.91 -19.99 -6.54
C PHE A 126 -9.55 -19.50 -7.03
N GLU A 127 -8.83 -20.29 -7.84
CA GLU A 127 -7.59 -19.87 -8.51
C GLU A 127 -7.82 -18.61 -9.36
N SER A 128 -8.91 -18.58 -10.14
CA SER A 128 -9.29 -17.42 -10.96
C SER A 128 -9.59 -16.18 -10.11
N GLN A 129 -10.39 -16.32 -9.05
CA GLN A 129 -10.70 -15.22 -8.13
C GLN A 129 -9.45 -14.69 -7.43
N LEU A 130 -8.55 -15.58 -7.02
CA LEU A 130 -7.30 -15.25 -6.35
C LEU A 130 -6.38 -14.43 -7.28
N VAL A 131 -6.25 -14.82 -8.55
CA VAL A 131 -5.49 -14.05 -9.55
C VAL A 131 -6.06 -12.63 -9.71
N GLN A 132 -7.39 -12.50 -9.78
CA GLN A 132 -8.04 -11.19 -9.88
C GLN A 132 -7.80 -10.33 -8.64
N LEU A 133 -7.94 -10.90 -7.43
CA LEU A 133 -7.71 -10.18 -6.17
C LEU A 133 -6.24 -9.77 -6.01
N LYS A 134 -5.29 -10.63 -6.39
CA LYS A 134 -3.86 -10.28 -6.39
C LYS A 134 -3.57 -9.11 -7.33
N LYS A 135 -4.19 -9.07 -8.52
CA LYS A 135 -4.07 -7.96 -9.46
C LYS A 135 -4.65 -6.65 -8.87
N GLN A 136 -5.81 -6.74 -8.20
CA GLN A 136 -6.39 -5.59 -7.50
C GLN A 136 -5.47 -5.09 -6.37
N LEU A 137 -4.92 -6.00 -5.57
CA LEU A 137 -3.99 -5.68 -4.49
C LEU A 137 -2.73 -4.96 -5.02
N GLN A 138 -2.17 -5.45 -6.13
CA GLN A 138 -1.05 -4.79 -6.79
C GLN A 138 -1.40 -3.38 -7.24
N SER A 139 -2.57 -3.20 -7.89
CA SER A 139 -3.03 -1.87 -8.32
C SER A 139 -3.20 -0.89 -7.16
N VAL A 140 -3.71 -1.35 -6.01
CA VAL A 140 -3.81 -0.52 -4.79
C VAL A 140 -2.42 -0.13 -4.28
N SER A 141 -1.47 -1.07 -4.28
CA SER A 141 -0.08 -0.81 -3.89
C SER A 141 0.58 0.25 -4.80
N ASP A 142 0.43 0.12 -6.12
CA ASP A 142 0.97 1.07 -7.09
C ASP A 142 0.37 2.47 -6.92
N LYS A 143 -0.94 2.56 -6.66
CA LYS A 143 -1.63 3.82 -6.35
C LYS A 143 -1.10 4.48 -5.07
N LYS A 144 -0.82 3.70 -4.02
CA LYS A 144 -0.20 4.22 -2.78
C LYS A 144 1.19 4.79 -3.02
N LEU A 145 2.01 4.09 -3.79
CA LEU A 145 3.35 4.56 -4.17
C LEU A 145 3.26 5.89 -4.94
N SER A 146 2.33 6.00 -5.89
CA SER A 146 2.05 7.24 -6.61
C SER A 146 1.63 8.38 -5.66
N LEU A 147 0.68 8.12 -4.74
CA LEU A 147 0.24 9.11 -3.76
C LEU A 147 1.37 9.55 -2.81
N ALA A 148 2.23 8.64 -2.39
CA ALA A 148 3.38 8.96 -1.55
C ALA A 148 4.35 9.91 -2.27
N SER A 149 4.60 9.68 -3.57
CA SER A 149 5.39 10.60 -4.39
C SER A 149 4.72 11.96 -4.55
N GLN A 150 3.41 12.00 -4.81
CA GLN A 150 2.65 13.23 -4.91
C GLN A 150 2.68 14.03 -3.59
N ARG A 151 2.49 13.35 -2.44
CA ARG A 151 2.61 13.95 -1.11
C ARG A 151 3.98 14.59 -0.90
N SER A 152 5.04 13.88 -1.26
CA SER A 152 6.40 14.41 -1.13
C SER A 152 6.59 15.69 -1.95
N ASN A 153 6.08 15.73 -3.19
CA ASN A 153 6.17 16.92 -4.04
C ASN A 153 5.37 18.09 -3.47
N ILE A 154 4.17 17.83 -2.95
CA ILE A 154 3.34 18.88 -2.34
C ILE A 154 3.98 19.40 -1.05
N LEU A 155 4.68 18.54 -0.30
CA LEU A 155 5.38 18.95 0.92
C LEU A 155 6.57 19.88 0.61
N THR A 156 7.32 19.61 -0.46
CA THR A 156 8.40 20.51 -0.90
C THR A 156 7.84 21.85 -1.41
N GLU A 157 6.71 21.86 -2.11
CA GLU A 157 5.99 23.08 -2.48
C GLU A 157 5.55 23.90 -1.25
N LYS A 158 5.04 23.23 -0.21
CA LYS A 158 4.69 23.86 1.07
C LYS A 158 5.92 24.52 1.71
N GLU A 159 7.02 23.79 1.84
CA GLU A 159 8.25 24.31 2.43
C GLU A 159 8.80 25.51 1.65
N ASN A 160 8.78 25.46 0.32
CA ASN A 160 9.20 26.57 -0.52
C ASN A 160 8.33 27.81 -0.33
N SER A 161 7.00 27.63 -0.27
CA SER A 161 6.04 28.71 -0.01
C SER A 161 6.24 29.32 1.38
N GLN A 162 6.49 28.48 2.38
CA GLN A 162 6.76 28.92 3.75
C GLN A 162 8.08 29.69 3.89
N ARG A 163 9.12 29.30 3.13
CA ARG A 163 10.37 30.08 3.03
C ARG A 163 10.14 31.45 2.40
N LYS A 164 9.37 31.52 1.31
CA LYS A 164 8.99 32.80 0.68
C LYS A 164 8.23 33.69 1.66
N LEU A 165 7.25 33.14 2.37
CA LEU A 165 6.49 33.85 3.40
C LEU A 165 7.40 34.39 4.51
N SER A 166 8.31 33.57 5.01
CA SER A 166 9.27 33.98 6.05
C SER A 166 10.17 35.12 5.58
N SER A 167 10.64 35.06 4.33
CA SER A 167 11.44 36.12 3.72
C SER A 167 10.67 37.43 3.57
N ILE A 168 9.37 37.37 3.22
CA ILE A 168 8.50 38.55 3.10
C ILE A 168 8.27 39.19 4.48
N ILE A 169 8.01 38.37 5.51
CA ILE A 169 7.86 38.85 6.90
C ILE A 169 9.14 39.53 7.40
N GLU A 170 10.32 39.02 7.03
CA GLU A 170 11.60 39.63 7.39
C GLU A 170 11.86 40.95 6.64
N ALA A 171 11.45 41.02 5.37
CA ALA A 171 11.48 42.27 4.61
C ALA A 171 10.56 43.33 5.23
N GLU A 172 9.33 42.97 5.63
CA GLU A 172 8.37 43.88 6.29
C GLU A 172 8.90 44.47 7.61
N LYS A 173 9.65 43.66 8.37
CA LYS A 173 10.30 44.11 9.61
C LYS A 173 11.43 45.10 9.37
N SER A 174 12.05 45.06 8.20
CA SER A 174 13.04 46.04 7.78
C SER A 174 12.30 47.34 7.42
N ALA A 175 12.84 48.51 7.79
CA ALA A 175 12.14 49.78 7.71
C ALA A 175 11.77 50.19 6.25
N LEU A 176 10.65 49.68 5.75
CA LEU A 176 10.13 49.91 4.40
C LEU A 176 9.08 51.03 4.36
N SER A 177 8.94 51.64 3.19
CA SER A 177 7.88 52.62 2.88
C SER A 177 6.49 51.99 3.01
N GLU A 178 5.47 52.81 3.28
CA GLU A 178 4.08 52.35 3.42
C GLU A 178 3.54 51.68 2.14
N GLU A 179 3.93 52.16 0.97
CA GLU A 179 3.57 51.54 -0.32
C GLU A 179 4.20 50.15 -0.47
N GLN A 180 5.43 49.98 0.01
CA GLN A 180 6.12 48.68 0.00
C GLN A 180 5.47 47.70 0.98
N LYS A 181 4.98 48.18 2.14
CA LYS A 181 4.22 47.35 3.09
C LYS A 181 2.90 46.86 2.51
N GLN A 182 2.17 47.72 1.79
CA GLN A 182 0.92 47.30 1.14
C GLN A 182 1.15 46.23 0.07
N GLU A 183 2.23 46.35 -0.70
CA GLU A 183 2.60 45.33 -1.69
C GLU A 183 3.02 44.00 -1.04
N ILE A 184 3.80 44.07 0.04
CA ILE A 184 4.18 42.90 0.84
C ILE A 184 2.95 42.22 1.44
N GLU A 185 1.99 42.97 1.99
CA GLU A 185 0.76 42.40 2.57
C GLU A 185 -0.08 41.68 1.51
N LYS A 186 -0.20 42.23 0.28
CA LYS A 186 -0.87 41.53 -0.84
C LYS A 186 -0.17 40.21 -1.18
N GLN A 187 1.16 40.22 -1.28
CA GLN A 187 1.94 39.02 -1.56
C GLN A 187 1.82 37.99 -0.44
N ARG A 188 1.82 38.44 0.82
CA ARG A 188 1.60 37.61 2.01
C ARG A 188 0.24 36.91 1.94
N TRP A 189 -0.83 37.65 1.67
CA TRP A 189 -2.19 37.09 1.53
C TRP A 189 -2.28 36.05 0.41
N ALA A 190 -1.64 36.32 -0.75
CA ALA A 190 -1.61 35.37 -1.85
C ALA A 190 -0.93 34.05 -1.43
N ILE A 191 0.23 34.14 -0.76
CA ILE A 191 0.98 32.97 -0.31
C ILE A 191 0.23 32.21 0.80
N GLU A 192 -0.42 32.91 1.73
CA GLU A 192 -1.24 32.27 2.77
C GLU A 192 -2.41 31.49 2.17
N LYS A 193 -3.06 32.04 1.14
CA LYS A 193 -4.11 31.33 0.39
C LYS A 193 -3.58 30.09 -0.30
N ASP A 194 -2.39 30.18 -0.92
CA ASP A 194 -1.74 29.04 -1.55
C ASP A 194 -1.37 27.95 -0.53
N ILE A 195 -0.85 28.33 0.65
CA ILE A 195 -0.56 27.39 1.74
C ILE A 195 -1.83 26.68 2.19
N ALA A 196 -2.93 27.40 2.41
CA ALA A 196 -4.21 26.80 2.81
C ALA A 196 -4.73 25.81 1.75
N ASN A 197 -4.58 26.13 0.46
CA ASN A 197 -4.94 25.22 -0.63
C ASN A 197 -4.06 23.96 -0.64
N ILE A 198 -2.75 24.11 -0.42
CA ILE A 198 -1.81 23.00 -0.30
C ILE A 198 -2.17 22.10 0.89
N GLU A 199 -2.53 22.67 2.04
CA GLU A 199 -2.96 21.91 3.22
C GLU A 199 -4.22 21.09 2.97
N ASN A 200 -5.20 21.66 2.26
CA ASN A 200 -6.38 20.92 1.84
C ASN A 200 -6.03 19.74 0.91
N LYS A 201 -5.10 19.93 -0.03
CA LYS A 201 -4.62 18.83 -0.89
C LYS A 201 -3.92 17.73 -0.08
N ILE A 202 -3.10 18.09 0.91
CA ILE A 202 -2.45 17.12 1.81
C ILE A 202 -3.50 16.33 2.59
N ASN A 203 -4.51 17.01 3.15
CA ASN A 203 -5.59 16.34 3.88
C ASN A 203 -6.36 15.35 3.01
N ASN A 204 -6.65 15.70 1.75
CA ASN A 204 -7.30 14.79 0.81
C ASN A 204 -6.44 13.56 0.52
N ILE A 205 -5.13 13.74 0.29
CA ILE A 205 -4.20 12.63 0.08
C ILE A 205 -4.12 11.72 1.32
N ASP A 206 -4.13 12.30 2.52
CA ASP A 206 -4.12 11.52 3.77
C ASP A 206 -5.40 10.69 3.94
N GLN A 207 -6.57 11.26 3.57
CA GLN A 207 -7.83 10.53 3.56
C GLN A 207 -7.81 9.37 2.54
N ASP A 208 -7.32 9.62 1.32
CA ASP A 208 -7.25 8.59 0.28
C ASP A 208 -6.25 7.49 0.64
N HIS A 209 -5.11 7.84 1.24
CA HIS A 209 -4.17 6.85 1.76
C HIS A 209 -4.80 5.97 2.83
N LYS A 210 -5.65 6.54 3.71
CA LYS A 210 -6.39 5.77 4.71
C LYS A 210 -7.38 4.80 4.05
N LYS A 211 -8.17 5.25 3.07
CA LYS A 211 -9.09 4.39 2.30
C LYS A 211 -8.35 3.24 1.63
N PHE A 212 -7.23 3.52 0.96
CA PHE A 212 -6.43 2.46 0.33
C PHE A 212 -5.80 1.50 1.34
N LYS A 213 -5.56 1.92 2.58
CA LYS A 213 -5.12 1.02 3.66
C LYS A 213 -6.22 0.07 4.10
N GLU A 214 -7.44 0.57 4.22
CA GLU A 214 -8.61 -0.25 4.53
C GLU A 214 -8.86 -1.25 3.39
N GLU A 215 -8.90 -0.80 2.13
CA GLU A 215 -9.07 -1.66 0.96
C GLU A 215 -7.98 -2.75 0.85
N GLU A 216 -6.71 -2.41 1.11
CA GLU A 216 -5.62 -3.37 1.10
C GLU A 216 -5.83 -4.49 2.14
N ASN A 217 -6.27 -4.11 3.36
CA ASN A 217 -6.55 -5.09 4.41
C ASN A 217 -7.72 -6.00 4.02
N THR A 218 -8.80 -5.43 3.48
CA THR A 218 -9.96 -6.23 3.03
C THR A 218 -9.58 -7.21 1.91
N LEU A 219 -8.73 -6.79 0.97
CA LEU A 219 -8.24 -7.67 -0.10
C LEU A 219 -7.33 -8.78 0.46
N LYS A 220 -6.44 -8.46 1.41
CA LYS A 220 -5.59 -9.48 2.08
C LYS A 220 -6.43 -10.50 2.83
N GLU A 221 -7.47 -10.08 3.53
CA GLU A 221 -8.40 -10.99 4.22
C GLU A 221 -9.10 -11.92 3.21
N LYS A 222 -9.65 -11.38 2.11
CA LYS A 222 -10.28 -12.19 1.06
C LYS A 222 -9.31 -13.21 0.45
N ILE A 223 -8.07 -12.80 0.17
CA ILE A 223 -7.03 -13.71 -0.33
C ILE A 223 -6.74 -14.81 0.69
N ALA A 224 -6.58 -14.46 1.97
CA ALA A 224 -6.32 -15.45 3.02
C ALA A 224 -7.48 -16.44 3.19
N THR A 225 -8.73 -15.98 3.06
CA THR A 225 -9.91 -16.87 3.05
C THR A 225 -9.86 -17.84 1.89
N ILE A 226 -9.60 -17.38 0.66
CA ILE A 226 -9.52 -18.23 -0.53
C ILE A 226 -8.34 -19.22 -0.40
N ASP A 227 -7.18 -18.76 0.05
CA ASP A 227 -6.00 -19.61 0.27
C ASP A 227 -6.30 -20.74 1.28
N ASN A 228 -7.04 -20.45 2.34
CA ASN A 228 -7.44 -21.47 3.32
C ASN A 228 -8.46 -22.46 2.72
N SER A 229 -9.43 -21.97 1.93
CA SER A 229 -10.36 -22.83 1.20
C SER A 229 -9.63 -23.76 0.22
N LEU A 230 -8.67 -23.24 -0.54
CA LEU A 230 -7.84 -24.02 -1.46
C LEU A 230 -7.01 -25.07 -0.71
N LYS A 231 -6.35 -24.69 0.40
CA LYS A 231 -5.61 -25.65 1.25
C LYS A 231 -6.49 -26.78 1.75
N ASN A 232 -7.71 -26.47 2.19
CA ASN A 232 -8.65 -27.46 2.67
C ASN A 232 -9.02 -28.44 1.54
N ILE A 233 -9.39 -27.93 0.36
CA ILE A 233 -9.71 -28.77 -0.81
C ILE A 233 -8.52 -29.63 -1.21
N HIS A 234 -7.31 -29.05 -1.34
CA HIS A 234 -6.11 -29.81 -1.69
C HIS A 234 -5.77 -30.89 -0.66
N SER A 235 -5.97 -30.62 0.64
CA SER A 235 -5.77 -31.63 1.68
C SER A 235 -6.76 -32.79 1.59
N SER A 236 -8.02 -32.51 1.24
CA SER A 236 -9.04 -33.53 1.00
C SER A 236 -8.72 -34.36 -0.23
N VAL A 237 -8.39 -33.71 -1.35
CA VAL A 237 -7.98 -34.37 -2.61
C VAL A 237 -6.75 -35.25 -2.39
N LYS A 238 -5.76 -34.77 -1.62
CA LYS A 238 -4.56 -35.54 -1.30
C LYS A 238 -4.89 -36.81 -0.51
N LYS A 239 -5.77 -36.72 0.50
CA LYS A 239 -6.21 -37.91 1.26
C LYS A 239 -6.91 -38.93 0.36
N ILE A 240 -7.74 -38.46 -0.57
CA ILE A 240 -8.41 -39.33 -1.56
C ILE A 240 -7.37 -40.00 -2.47
N ALA A 241 -6.39 -39.23 -2.96
CA ALA A 241 -5.31 -39.76 -3.79
C ALA A 241 -4.49 -40.84 -3.05
N ASP A 242 -4.08 -40.57 -1.82
CA ASP A 242 -3.33 -41.51 -0.98
C ASP A 242 -4.13 -42.79 -0.71
N GLN A 243 -5.45 -42.66 -0.46
CA GLN A 243 -6.36 -43.80 -0.28
C GLN A 243 -6.49 -44.63 -1.56
N GLU A 244 -6.63 -44.00 -2.73
CA GLU A 244 -6.70 -44.70 -4.01
C GLU A 244 -5.41 -45.45 -4.35
N ILE A 245 -4.25 -44.85 -4.08
CA ILE A 245 -2.95 -45.49 -4.30
C ILE A 245 -2.83 -46.73 -3.41
N LYS A 246 -3.21 -46.60 -2.13
CA LYS A 246 -3.21 -47.72 -1.20
C LYS A 246 -4.16 -48.84 -1.66
N ASN A 247 -5.39 -48.51 -2.05
CA ASN A 247 -6.34 -49.47 -2.58
C ASN A 247 -5.81 -50.18 -3.83
N LYS A 248 -5.11 -49.47 -4.73
CA LYS A 248 -4.48 -50.06 -5.93
C LYS A 248 -3.32 -50.99 -5.58
N GLN A 249 -2.51 -50.65 -4.57
CA GLN A 249 -1.45 -51.52 -4.06
C GLN A 249 -2.04 -52.79 -3.44
N ASP A 250 -3.05 -52.67 -2.58
CA ASP A 250 -3.71 -53.81 -1.93
C ASP A 250 -4.32 -54.76 -2.99
N VAL A 251 -4.94 -54.22 -4.05
CA VAL A 251 -5.47 -55.03 -5.17
C VAL A 251 -4.37 -55.71 -5.97
N SER A 252 -3.24 -55.04 -6.19
CA SER A 252 -2.08 -55.62 -6.88
C SER A 252 -1.43 -56.75 -6.07
N GLU A 253 -1.28 -56.58 -4.76
CA GLU A 253 -0.77 -57.62 -3.86
C GLU A 253 -1.69 -58.84 -3.82
N LEU A 254 -3.01 -58.63 -3.76
CA LEU A 254 -3.99 -59.72 -3.84
C LEU A 254 -3.94 -60.46 -5.18
N GLN A 255 -3.71 -59.76 -6.29
CA GLN A 255 -3.52 -60.41 -7.60
C GLN A 255 -2.23 -61.23 -7.65
N GLU A 256 -1.12 -60.71 -7.13
CA GLU A 256 0.15 -61.45 -7.06
C GLU A 256 0.05 -62.67 -6.15
N GLU A 257 -0.65 -62.57 -5.01
CA GLU A 257 -0.87 -63.69 -4.09
C GLU A 257 -1.76 -64.78 -4.73
N TYR A 258 -2.81 -64.39 -5.46
CA TYR A 258 -3.67 -65.32 -6.20
C TYR A 258 -2.90 -66.06 -7.32
N LEU A 259 -2.00 -65.36 -8.01
CA LEU A 259 -1.09 -65.94 -9.01
C LEU A 259 -0.03 -66.87 -8.40
N LYS A 260 0.36 -66.66 -7.14
CA LYS A 260 1.30 -67.51 -6.41
C LYS A 260 0.67 -68.80 -5.89
N GLY A 261 -0.62 -68.76 -5.55
CA GLY A 261 -1.41 -69.93 -5.13
C GLY A 261 -1.86 -70.84 -6.27
N PHE A 262 -1.90 -70.33 -7.50
CA PHE A 262 -2.20 -71.11 -8.70
C PHE A 262 -0.88 -71.63 -9.32
N GLN A 263 -0.34 -72.72 -8.77
CA GLN A 263 0.60 -73.56 -9.53
C GLN A 263 -0.21 -74.55 -10.38
N PRO A 264 -0.48 -74.28 -11.67
CA PRO A 264 -0.87 -75.36 -12.56
C PRO A 264 0.32 -76.31 -12.63
N SER A 265 0.11 -77.59 -12.31
CA SER A 265 1.05 -78.67 -12.62
C SER A 265 1.15 -78.83 -14.14
N ALA A 266 1.74 -77.87 -14.81
CA ALA A 266 1.86 -77.79 -16.25
C ALA A 266 3.31 -78.11 -16.65
N THR A 267 3.73 -79.34 -16.37
CA THR A 267 5.01 -79.87 -16.87
C THR A 267 4.92 -80.39 -18.32
N ILE A 268 3.80 -80.23 -19.05
CA ILE A 268 3.63 -80.92 -20.35
C ILE A 268 3.14 -80.03 -21.52
N ALA A 269 2.67 -78.80 -21.30
CA ALA A 269 1.98 -78.03 -22.37
C ALA A 269 2.69 -76.75 -22.88
N LYS A 270 3.95 -76.47 -22.49
CA LYS A 270 4.64 -75.22 -22.91
C LYS A 270 5.51 -75.32 -24.16
N GLU A 271 5.80 -76.52 -24.69
CA GLU A 271 6.63 -76.64 -25.90
C GLU A 271 5.86 -76.47 -27.22
N LYS A 272 4.52 -76.64 -27.23
CA LYS A 272 3.73 -76.50 -28.48
C LYS A 272 3.30 -75.07 -28.84
N SER A 273 3.40 -74.11 -27.92
CA SER A 273 2.92 -72.73 -28.14
C SER A 273 4.01 -71.78 -28.65
N THR A 274 5.27 -72.00 -28.27
CA THR A 274 6.39 -71.19 -28.79
C THR A 274 6.75 -71.54 -30.23
N GLU A 275 6.40 -72.74 -30.69
CA GLU A 275 6.62 -73.18 -32.06
C GLU A 275 5.61 -72.59 -33.06
N SER A 276 4.36 -72.32 -32.62
CA SER A 276 3.37 -71.67 -33.48
C SER A 276 3.67 -70.18 -33.70
N LEU A 277 4.13 -69.48 -32.66
CA LEU A 277 4.54 -68.08 -32.76
C LEU A 277 5.74 -67.87 -33.69
N LYS A 278 6.73 -68.78 -33.65
CA LYS A 278 7.88 -68.73 -34.57
C LYS A 278 7.49 -69.02 -36.02
N LYS A 279 6.52 -69.92 -36.26
CA LYS A 279 6.00 -70.19 -37.61
C LYS A 279 5.21 -69.01 -38.17
N GLU A 280 4.41 -68.34 -37.35
CA GLU A 280 3.65 -67.15 -37.75
C GLU A 280 4.58 -65.97 -38.09
N GLU A 281 5.64 -65.75 -37.29
CA GLU A 281 6.63 -64.71 -37.55
C GLU A 281 7.44 -64.97 -38.83
N GLN A 282 7.78 -66.24 -39.12
CA GLN A 282 8.38 -66.63 -40.39
C GLN A 282 7.44 -66.39 -41.58
N GLN A 283 6.16 -66.79 -41.48
CA GLN A 283 5.18 -66.54 -42.54
C GLN A 283 4.99 -65.04 -42.81
N ARG A 284 4.97 -64.22 -41.75
CA ARG A 284 4.84 -62.77 -41.87
C ARG A 284 6.07 -62.14 -42.54
N SER A 285 7.26 -62.67 -42.27
CA SER A 285 8.50 -62.24 -42.93
C SER A 285 8.54 -62.62 -44.42
N GLU A 286 8.13 -63.84 -44.77
CA GLU A 286 8.05 -64.28 -46.17
C GLU A 286 7.03 -63.47 -46.97
N PHE A 287 5.86 -63.20 -46.39
CA PHE A 287 4.84 -62.36 -47.00
C PHE A 287 5.36 -60.96 -47.33
N MET A 288 6.09 -60.31 -46.41
CA MET A 288 6.65 -58.98 -46.66
C MET A 288 7.68 -58.97 -47.80
N LYS A 289 8.49 -60.03 -47.93
CA LYS A 289 9.45 -60.18 -49.04
C LYS A 289 8.76 -60.35 -50.40
N GLU A 290 7.68 -61.12 -50.46
CA GLU A 290 6.88 -61.27 -51.69
C GLU A 290 6.22 -59.95 -52.10
N VAL A 291 5.67 -59.21 -51.13
CA VAL A 291 5.08 -57.88 -51.38
C VAL A 291 6.13 -56.91 -51.94
N GLU A 292 7.34 -56.88 -51.38
CA GLU A 292 8.43 -56.04 -51.89
C GLU A 292 8.90 -56.45 -53.31
N LYS A 293 8.96 -57.75 -53.60
CA LYS A 293 9.31 -58.27 -54.91
C LYS A 293 8.25 -57.93 -55.96
N TRP A 294 6.97 -58.01 -55.59
CA TRP A 294 5.86 -57.61 -56.45
C TRP A 294 5.87 -56.09 -56.72
N ALA A 295 6.10 -55.27 -55.70
CA ALA A 295 6.20 -53.81 -55.83
C ALA A 295 7.40 -53.34 -56.65
N SER A 296 8.48 -54.13 -56.69
CA SER A 296 9.66 -53.84 -57.50
C SER A 296 9.49 -54.27 -58.97
N SER A 297 8.73 -55.33 -59.21
CA SER A 297 8.45 -55.84 -60.58
C SER A 297 7.45 -54.95 -61.35
N SER A 298 6.57 -54.22 -60.65
CA SER A 298 5.62 -53.28 -61.26
C SER A 298 6.18 -51.88 -61.56
N LYS A 299 7.44 -51.62 -61.22
CA LYS A 299 8.16 -50.37 -61.51
C LYS A 299 9.11 -50.45 -62.71
N SER A 300 9.17 -51.61 -63.38
CA SER A 300 10.05 -51.88 -64.52
C SER A 300 9.33 -51.99 -65.88
N GLU A 301 8.07 -51.56 -65.97
CA GLU A 301 7.35 -51.26 -67.22
C GLU A 301 7.17 -49.75 -67.36
#